data_AF-A0A2S5DAX1-F1
#
_entry.id   AF-A0A2S5DAX1-F1
#
_cell.length_a   1.000
_cell.length_b   1.000
_cell.length_c   1.000
_cell.angle_alpha   90.00
_cell.angle_beta   90.00
_cell.angle_gamma   90.00
#
_symmetry.space_group_name_H-M   'P 1'
#
loop_
_entity.id
_entity.type
_entity.pdbx_description
1 polymer ?
#
loop_
_entity_poly.entity_id
_entity_poly.type
_entity_poly.pdbx_seq_one_letter_code
_entity_poly.pdbx_strand_id
1 'polypeptide(L)'
;MKYLYSGPISGVTLADGQEIMLFPGHEVEMPENHNYTRTLVALGYLSAQPVSGAAAFQPQSVSVAQPSASVATPSQTAEQGA
;
A
#
# COMPACT_ATOMS: atom_id res chain seq x y z
N MET A 1 -16.63 -0.59 7.27
CA MET A 1 -15.22 -0.56 6.80
C MET A 1 -14.58 -1.92 7.05
N LYS A 2 -13.63 -2.34 6.20
CA LYS A 2 -12.79 -3.50 6.50
C LYS A 2 -11.57 -3.08 7.29
N TYR A 3 -11.27 -3.84 8.34
CA TYR A 3 -10.14 -3.61 9.20
C TYR A 3 -9.31 -4.89 9.31
N LEU A 4 -8.00 -4.76 9.25
CA LEU A 4 -7.09 -5.83 9.59
C LEU A 4 -6.92 -5.86 11.11
N TYR A 5 -7.25 -6.98 11.74
CA TYR A 5 -7.09 -7.16 13.18
C TYR A 5 -5.73 -7.77 13.50
N SER A 6 -4.98 -7.14 14.41
CA SER A 6 -3.65 -7.59 14.84
C SER A 6 -3.55 -7.79 16.36
N GLY A 7 -4.68 -7.86 17.06
CA GLY A 7 -4.76 -8.09 18.50
C GLY A 7 -4.96 -9.57 18.90
N PRO A 8 -5.08 -9.87 20.20
CA PRO A 8 -5.42 -11.22 20.69
C PRO A 8 -6.83 -11.65 20.27
N ILE A 9 -7.12 -12.94 20.15
CA ILE A 9 -8.48 -13.41 19.77
C ILE A 9 -9.53 -12.76 20.69
N SER A 10 -10.49 -12.08 20.08
CA SER A 10 -11.57 -11.37 20.80
C SER A 10 -12.92 -11.58 20.10
N GLY A 11 -13.98 -11.72 20.88
CA GLY A 11 -15.35 -11.70 20.37
C GLY A 11 -15.97 -10.33 20.59
N VAL A 12 -16.57 -9.76 19.54
CA VAL A 12 -17.40 -8.55 19.66
C VAL A 12 -18.84 -8.89 19.31
N THR A 13 -19.76 -8.58 20.21
CA THR A 13 -21.20 -8.63 19.93
C THR A 13 -21.63 -7.27 19.43
N LEU A 14 -22.12 -7.21 18.19
CA LEU A 14 -22.71 -6.01 17.61
C LEU A 14 -24.07 -5.71 18.26
N ALA A 15 -24.52 -4.46 18.17
CA ALA A 15 -25.81 -4.02 18.70
C ALA A 15 -27.01 -4.78 18.08
N ASP A 16 -26.84 -5.38 16.91
CA ASP A 16 -27.82 -6.22 16.23
C ASP A 16 -27.91 -7.65 16.83
N GLY A 17 -27.03 -7.99 17.78
CA GLY A 17 -26.90 -9.34 18.35
C GLY A 17 -25.94 -10.25 17.57
N GLN A 18 -25.35 -9.76 16.48
CA GLN A 18 -24.35 -10.51 15.71
C GLN A 18 -23.02 -10.56 16.46
N GLU A 19 -22.53 -11.76 16.75
CA GLU A 19 -21.15 -11.97 17.22
C GLU A 19 -20.17 -12.04 16.05
N ILE A 20 -19.11 -11.25 16.13
CA ILE A 20 -17.97 -11.27 15.22
C ILE A 20 -16.75 -11.71 16.02
N MET A 21 -16.10 -12.79 15.57
CA MET A 21 -14.81 -13.19 16.11
C MET A 21 -13.68 -12.48 15.37
N LEU A 22 -12.86 -11.76 16.14
CA LEU A 22 -11.67 -11.07 15.70
C LEU A 22 -10.48 -12.03 15.81
N PHE A 23 -9.98 -12.49 14.67
CA PHE A 23 -8.81 -13.34 14.59
C PHE A 23 -7.57 -12.53 14.18
N PRO A 24 -6.42 -12.73 14.83
CA PRO A 24 -5.18 -12.04 14.45
C PRO A 24 -4.80 -12.35 13.01
N GLY A 25 -4.49 -11.32 12.23
CA GLY A 25 -4.16 -11.40 10.81
C GLY A 25 -5.38 -11.56 9.90
N HIS A 26 -6.61 -11.58 10.43
CA HIS A 26 -7.82 -11.64 9.62
C HIS A 26 -8.44 -10.25 9.40
N GLU A 27 -8.98 -10.08 8.20
CA GLU A 27 -9.80 -8.94 7.87
C GLU A 27 -11.21 -9.13 8.44
N VAL A 28 -11.67 -8.15 9.20
CA VAL A 28 -13.01 -8.11 9.78
C VAL A 28 -13.77 -6.90 9.26
N GLU A 29 -15.07 -7.06 9.08
CA GLU A 29 -15.93 -5.93 8.75
C GLU A 29 -16.49 -5.34 10.05
N MET A 30 -16.09 -4.11 10.36
CA MET A 30 -16.57 -3.42 11.54
C MET A 30 -17.16 -2.05 11.20
N PRO A 31 -18.20 -1.62 11.92
CA PRO A 31 -18.72 -0.26 11.84
C PRO A 31 -17.81 0.71 12.63
N GLU A 32 -17.26 1.71 11.94
CA GLU A 32 -16.42 2.75 12.56
C GLU A 32 -17.16 3.58 13.63
N ASN A 33 -18.49 3.66 13.52
CA ASN A 33 -19.32 4.40 14.45
C ASN A 33 -19.52 3.66 15.79
N HIS A 34 -19.01 2.42 15.92
CA HIS A 34 -19.12 1.66 17.15
C HIS A 34 -17.99 2.00 18.13
N ASN A 35 -18.34 2.20 19.40
CA ASN A 35 -17.39 2.59 20.44
C ASN A 35 -16.22 1.59 20.56
N TYR A 36 -16.53 0.30 20.47
CA TYR A 36 -15.53 -0.77 20.54
C TYR A 36 -14.52 -0.72 19.39
N THR A 37 -14.98 -0.50 18.16
CA THR A 37 -14.11 -0.36 16.99
C THR A 37 -13.16 0.83 17.15
N ARG A 38 -13.67 1.96 17.64
CA ARG A 38 -12.85 3.16 17.90
C ARG A 38 -11.79 2.91 18.96
N THR A 39 -12.12 2.17 20.02
CA THR A 39 -11.16 1.75 21.04
C THR A 39 -10.06 0.87 20.43
N LEU A 40 -10.41 -0.14 19.64
CA LEU A 40 -9.43 -1.03 19.02
C LEU A 40 -8.52 -0.30 18.01
N VAL A 41 -9.06 0.65 17.25
CA VAL A 41 -8.27 1.52 16.36
C VAL A 41 -7.33 2.41 17.17
N ALA A 42 -7.82 3.03 18.26
CA ALA A 42 -7.01 3.88 19.12
C ALA A 42 -5.89 3.10 19.84
N LEU A 43 -6.14 1.82 20.15
CA LEU A 43 -5.14 0.89 20.70
C LEU A 43 -4.16 0.36 19.63
N GLY A 44 -4.42 0.60 18.34
CA GLY A 44 -3.61 0.09 17.24
C GLY A 44 -3.85 -1.40 16.92
N TYR A 45 -4.92 -2.01 17.43
CA TYR A 45 -5.29 -3.39 17.12
C TYR A 45 -6.05 -3.54 15.81
N LEU A 46 -6.72 -2.47 15.35
CA LEU A 46 -7.39 -2.43 14.05
C LEU A 46 -6.70 -1.44 13.13
N SER A 47 -6.37 -1.90 11.92
CA SER A 47 -5.84 -1.06 10.85
C SER A 47 -6.86 -0.98 9.73
N ALA A 48 -7.33 0.24 9.42
CA ALA A 48 -8.28 0.46 8.32
C ALA A 48 -7.61 0.07 7.01
N GLN A 49 -8.15 -0.93 6.32
CA GLN A 49 -7.66 -1.27 4.98
C GLN A 49 -8.36 -0.33 4.00
N PRO A 50 -7.63 0.53 3.27
CA PRO A 50 -8.23 1.22 2.15
C PRO A 50 -8.76 0.13 1.22
N VAL A 51 -10.04 0.16 0.89
CA VAL A 51 -10.60 -0.71 -0.14
C VAL A 51 -9.81 -0.43 -1.42
N SER A 52 -8.89 -1.33 -1.76
CA SER A 52 -8.07 -1.25 -2.97
C SER A 52 -8.96 -1.46 -4.18
N GLY A 53 -9.74 -0.45 -4.51
CA GLY A 53 -10.42 -0.25 -5.78
C GLY A 53 -9.70 0.75 -6.68
N ALA A 54 -8.62 1.37 -6.20
CA ALA A 54 -7.73 2.15 -7.04
C ALA A 54 -6.35 1.57 -6.89
N ALA A 55 -5.91 0.86 -7.94
CA ALA A 55 -4.52 0.70 -8.25
C ALA A 55 -3.83 2.03 -7.95
N ALA A 56 -3.07 2.07 -6.85
CA ALA A 56 -1.95 2.97 -6.77
C ALA A 56 -1.04 2.51 -7.91
N PHE A 57 -1.25 3.09 -9.10
CA PHE A 57 -0.17 3.44 -10.00
C PHE A 57 0.76 4.30 -9.16
N GLN A 58 1.56 3.66 -8.32
CA GLN A 58 2.79 4.25 -7.85
C GLN A 58 3.62 4.36 -9.12
N PRO A 59 3.98 5.57 -9.60
CA PRO A 59 5.09 5.68 -10.52
C PRO A 59 6.35 5.34 -9.71
N GLN A 60 6.54 4.04 -9.47
CA GLN A 60 7.80 3.52 -8.98
C GLN A 60 8.82 3.78 -10.09
N SER A 61 9.65 4.79 -9.85
CA SER A 61 11.08 4.67 -10.10
C SER A 61 11.47 4.28 -11.54
N VAL A 62 11.25 5.18 -12.49
CA VAL A 62 12.16 5.29 -13.64
C VAL A 62 12.72 6.72 -13.72
N SER A 63 13.49 7.08 -12.70
CA SER A 63 14.61 7.99 -12.93
C SER A 63 15.63 7.23 -13.79
N VAL A 64 15.34 7.07 -15.08
CA VAL A 64 16.34 6.72 -16.06
C VAL A 64 17.25 7.95 -16.17
N ALA A 65 18.27 7.99 -15.32
CA ALA A 65 19.45 8.78 -15.58
C ALA A 65 19.88 8.42 -17.01
N GLN A 66 19.96 9.46 -17.84
CA GLN A 66 20.13 9.42 -19.29
C GLN A 66 21.13 8.33 -19.73
N PRO A 67 20.87 7.63 -20.84
CA PRO A 67 21.90 6.79 -21.44
C PRO A 67 23.10 7.67 -21.78
N SER A 68 24.22 7.38 -21.11
CA SER A 68 25.54 7.84 -21.51
C SER A 68 25.89 7.18 -22.83
N ALA A 69 25.39 7.74 -23.92
CA ALA A 69 25.88 7.46 -25.27
C ALA A 69 26.53 8.74 -25.77
N SER A 70 27.67 9.06 -25.14
CA SER A 70 28.67 9.94 -25.73
C SER A 70 29.22 9.25 -26.97
N VAL A 71 28.57 9.45 -28.12
CA VAL A 71 29.14 9.12 -29.42
C VAL A 71 29.31 10.41 -30.21
N ALA A 72 30.41 11.10 -29.90
CA ALA A 72 30.98 12.08 -30.80
C ALA A 72 32.49 12.03 -30.61
N THR A 73 33.10 11.05 -31.25
CA THR A 73 34.54 11.06 -31.55
C THR A 73 34.70 11.72 -32.92
N PRO A 74 35.00 13.02 -33.06
CA PRO A 74 35.58 13.53 -34.28
C PRO A 74 37.09 13.28 -34.23
N SER A 75 37.52 12.04 -34.44
CA SER A 75 38.92 11.76 -34.79
C SER A 75 39.10 11.98 -36.28
N GLN A 76 39.49 13.21 -36.59
CA GLN A 76 40.20 13.65 -37.79
C GLN A 76 41.12 12.54 -38.36
N THR A 77 41.00 12.21 -39.65
CA THR A 77 42.13 11.77 -40.47
C THR A 77 41.80 12.06 -41.94
N ALA A 78 42.70 12.82 -42.55
CA ALA A 78 42.69 13.26 -43.93
C ALA A 78 42.89 12.09 -44.90
N GLU A 79 42.26 12.15 -46.07
CA GLU A 79 42.79 11.49 -47.26
C GLU A 79 42.54 12.37 -48.48
N GLN A 80 43.62 12.58 -49.22
CA GLN A 80 43.82 13.53 -50.31
C GLN A 80 43.22 12.99 -51.62
N GLY A 81 42.80 13.88 -52.51
CA GLY A 81 42.46 13.53 -53.89
C GLY A 81 42.64 14.76 -54.77
N ALA A 82 43.59 14.66 -55.69
CA ALA A 82 44.13 15.69 -56.58
C ALA A 82 43.15 16.20 -57.64
#